data_AF-A0A2E0UBD5-F1
#
_entry.id   AF-A0A2E0UBD5-F1
#
_cell.length_a   1.000
_cell.length_b   1.000
_cell.length_c   1.000
_cell.angle_alpha   90.00
_cell.angle_beta   90.00
_cell.angle_gamma   90.00
#
_symmetry.space_group_name_H-M   'P 1'
#
loop_
_entity.id
_entity.type
_entity.pdbx_description
1 polymer ?
#
loop_
_entity_poly.entity_id
_entity_poly.type
_entity_poly.pdbx_seq_one_letter_code
_entity_poly.pdbx_strand_id
1 'polypeptide(L)'
;GAEQPLISKHQLELEELQEREEAFGTRGSGRKDLVTKQKRELRRLREEEIKFGFGVLSREYLNCSEENTETVFKATKRVTEASSELIRNPNETLMLQALLLDLPALG
;
A
#
# COMPACT_ATOMS: atom_id res chain seq x y z
N GLY A 1 -11.00 -3.06 -5.77
CA GLY A 1 -10.03 -2.71 -4.71
C GLY A 1 -10.02 -1.21 -4.49
N ALA A 2 -9.55 -0.74 -3.34
CA ALA A 2 -9.54 0.69 -2.97
C ALA A 2 -8.79 1.59 -3.97
N GLU A 3 -7.90 1.03 -4.79
CA GLU A 3 -7.16 1.73 -5.85
C GLU A 3 -8.02 2.16 -7.05
N GLN A 4 -9.16 1.51 -7.30
CA GLN A 4 -9.95 1.71 -8.53
C GLN A 4 -10.42 3.15 -8.76
N PRO A 5 -11.00 3.85 -7.76
CA PRO A 5 -11.39 5.25 -7.95
C PRO A 5 -10.20 6.17 -8.27
N LEU A 6 -9.02 5.92 -7.70
CA LEU A 6 -7.82 6.71 -7.95
C LEU A 6 -7.27 6.46 -9.36
N ILE A 7 -7.28 5.21 -9.82
CA ILE A 7 -6.91 4.84 -11.19
C ILE A 7 -7.84 5.53 -12.21
N SER A 8 -9.16 5.51 -11.97
CA SER A 8 -10.11 6.19 -12.85
C SER A 8 -9.86 7.70 -12.91
N LYS A 9 -9.56 8.32 -11.76
CA LYS A 9 -9.18 9.73 -11.73
C LYS A 9 -7.89 10.00 -12.53
N HIS A 10 -6.88 9.16 -12.39
CA HIS A 10 -5.62 9.29 -13.13
C HIS A 10 -5.80 9.15 -14.64
N GLN A 11 -6.72 8.28 -15.08
CA GLN A 11 -7.08 8.14 -16.49
C GLN A 11 -7.73 9.41 -17.03
N LEU A 12 -8.71 9.97 -16.32
CA LEU A 12 -9.34 11.24 -16.69
C LEU A 12 -8.33 12.39 -16.80
N GLU A 13 -7.39 12.51 -15.83
CA GLU A 13 -6.34 13.53 -15.87
C GLU A 13 -5.42 13.40 -17.10
N LEU A 14 -5.18 12.17 -17.58
CA LEU A 14 -4.38 11.92 -18.78
C LEU A 14 -5.16 12.24 -20.06
N GLU A 15 -6.45 11.96 -20.08
CA GLU A 15 -7.36 12.31 -21.18
C GLU A 15 -7.48 13.83 -21.33
N GLU A 16 -7.73 14.55 -20.23
CA GLU A 16 -7.76 16.02 -20.22
C GLU A 16 -6.44 16.64 -20.69
N LEU A 17 -5.30 16.05 -20.28
CA LEU A 17 -4.00 16.52 -20.73
C LEU A 17 -3.83 16.31 -22.23
N GLN A 18 -4.26 15.15 -22.74
CA GLN A 18 -4.18 14.84 -24.17
C GLN A 18 -5.04 15.80 -25.00
N GLU A 19 -6.28 16.09 -24.58
CA GLU A 19 -7.15 17.06 -25.26
C GLU A 19 -6.49 18.46 -25.33
N ARG A 20 -5.83 18.89 -24.25
CA ARG A 20 -5.08 20.15 -24.24
C ARG A 20 -3.86 20.10 -25.18
N GLU A 21 -3.09 19.01 -25.18
CA GLU A 21 -1.94 18.84 -26.08
C GLU A 21 -2.37 18.89 -27.56
N GLU A 22 -3.52 18.29 -27.89
CA GLU A 22 -4.12 18.30 -29.23
C GLU A 22 -4.64 19.71 -29.62
N ALA A 23 -5.31 20.41 -28.71
CA ALA A 23 -5.88 21.73 -28.97
C ALA A 23 -4.83 22.84 -29.10
N PHE A 24 -3.73 22.77 -28.33
CA PHE A 24 -2.72 23.83 -28.25
C PHE A 24 -1.39 23.46 -28.93
N GLY A 25 -1.23 22.22 -29.43
CA GLY A 25 -0.02 21.76 -30.13
C GLY A 25 1.22 21.63 -29.25
N THR A 26 1.11 21.78 -27.93
CA THR A 26 2.24 21.73 -27.00
C THR A 26 2.62 20.29 -26.68
N ARG A 27 3.42 19.66 -27.55
CA ARG A 27 4.07 18.38 -27.23
C ARG A 27 5.03 18.56 -26.04
N GLY A 28 4.64 18.07 -24.85
CA GLY A 28 5.55 17.90 -23.71
C GLY A 28 5.30 18.76 -22.47
N SER A 29 4.09 19.29 -22.24
CA SER A 29 3.83 20.27 -21.16
C SER A 29 3.77 19.73 -19.72
N GLY A 30 4.18 18.48 -19.46
CA GLY A 30 4.13 17.89 -18.12
C GLY A 30 3.59 16.46 -18.02
N ARG A 31 3.31 15.78 -19.16
CA ARG A 31 2.82 14.38 -19.15
C ARG A 31 3.71 13.43 -18.34
N LYS A 32 5.03 13.56 -18.49
CA LYS A 32 6.00 12.74 -17.74
C LYS A 32 5.93 13.00 -16.22
N ASP A 33 5.78 14.26 -15.83
CA ASP A 33 5.70 14.66 -14.42
C ASP A 33 4.37 14.21 -13.80
N LEU A 34 3.27 14.35 -14.55
CA LEU A 34 1.95 13.85 -14.17
C LEU A 34 1.98 12.33 -13.94
N VAL A 35 2.45 11.55 -14.91
CA VAL A 35 2.58 10.09 -14.77
C VAL A 35 3.47 9.71 -13.60
N THR A 36 4.57 10.44 -13.38
CA THR A 36 5.46 10.20 -12.23
C THR A 36 4.77 10.46 -10.89
N LYS A 37 3.97 11.52 -10.81
CA LYS A 37 3.16 11.86 -9.64
C LYS A 37 2.09 10.79 -9.39
N GLN A 38 1.33 10.42 -10.42
CA GLN A 38 0.29 9.37 -10.34
C GLN A 38 0.87 8.03 -9.87
N LYS A 39 2.04 7.63 -10.38
CA LYS A 39 2.77 6.44 -9.89
C LYS A 39 3.22 6.53 -8.43
N ARG A 40 3.51 7.73 -7.91
CA ARG A 40 3.81 7.92 -6.49
C ARG A 40 2.55 7.84 -5.64
N GLU A 41 1.44 8.40 -6.12
CA GLU A 41 0.15 8.36 -5.44
C GLU A 41 -0.36 6.92 -5.30
N LEU A 42 -0.29 6.11 -6.36
CA LEU A 42 -0.68 4.69 -6.29
C LEU A 42 0.19 3.89 -5.31
N ARG A 43 1.51 4.09 -5.34
CA ARG A 43 2.42 3.43 -4.38
C ARG A 43 2.09 3.82 -2.94
N ARG A 44 1.87 5.11 -2.68
CA ARG A 44 1.51 5.60 -1.35
C ARG A 44 0.16 5.04 -0.87
N LEU A 45 -0.85 5.02 -1.74
CA LEU A 45 -2.14 4.42 -1.39
C LEU A 45 -1.98 2.95 -1.02
N ARG A 46 -1.20 2.20 -1.81
CA ARG A 46 -0.92 0.79 -1.52
C ARG A 46 -0.19 0.60 -0.19
N GLU A 47 0.83 1.41 0.10
CA GLU A 47 1.52 1.39 1.39
C GLU A 47 0.57 1.70 2.56
N GLU A 48 -0.35 2.66 2.39
CA GLU A 48 -1.35 3.02 3.39
C GLU A 48 -2.35 1.87 3.65
N GLU A 49 -2.82 1.19 2.59
CA GLU A 49 -3.67 0.00 2.69
C GLU A 49 -2.97 -1.16 3.41
N ILE A 50 -1.69 -1.41 3.12
CA ILE A 50 -0.91 -2.45 3.81
C ILE A 50 -0.76 -2.11 5.31
N LYS A 51 -0.41 -0.87 5.64
CA LYS A 51 -0.31 -0.40 7.03
C LYS A 51 -1.64 -0.51 7.76
N PHE A 52 -2.74 -0.20 7.08
CA PHE A 52 -4.08 -0.42 7.62
C PHE A 52 -4.31 -1.90 7.92
N GLY A 53 -3.99 -2.81 6.99
CA GLY A 53 -4.07 -4.25 7.19
C GLY A 53 -3.23 -4.74 8.38
N PHE A 54 -2.03 -4.19 8.58
CA PHE A 54 -1.20 -4.47 9.76
C PHE A 54 -1.84 -4.03 11.08
N GLY A 55 -2.51 -2.87 11.09
CA GLY A 55 -3.30 -2.42 12.23
C GLY A 55 -4.45 -3.38 12.56
N VAL A 56 -5.17 -3.85 11.54
CA VAL A 56 -6.24 -4.84 11.71
C VAL A 56 -5.68 -6.16 12.25
N LEU A 57 -4.61 -6.70 11.65
CA LEU A 57 -3.97 -7.94 12.12
C LEU A 57 -3.52 -7.84 13.58
N SER A 58 -2.85 -6.74 13.95
CA SER A 58 -2.40 -6.52 15.33
C SER A 58 -3.57 -6.49 16.32
N ARG A 59 -4.71 -5.93 15.90
CA ARG A 59 -5.93 -5.90 16.71
C ARG A 59 -6.53 -7.29 16.89
N GLU A 60 -6.56 -8.12 15.85
CA GLU A 60 -7.06 -9.50 15.94
C GLU A 60 -6.20 -10.36 16.87
N TYR A 61 -4.87 -10.25 16.80
CA TYR A 61 -3.98 -10.89 17.76
C TYR A 61 -4.26 -10.43 19.20
N LEU A 62 -4.49 -9.14 19.41
CA LEU A 62 -4.83 -8.62 20.74
C LEU A 62 -6.18 -9.15 21.25
N ASN A 63 -7.18 -9.27 20.37
CA ASN A 63 -8.48 -9.83 20.75
C ASN A 63 -8.36 -11.29 21.20
N CYS A 64 -7.41 -12.06 20.66
CA CYS A 64 -7.12 -13.45 21.07
C CYS A 64 -6.23 -13.56 22.32
N SER A 65 -5.89 -12.43 22.98
CA SER A 65 -4.92 -12.42 24.08
C SER A 65 -5.35 -13.15 25.35
N GLU A 66 -6.62 -13.53 25.47
CA GLU A 66 -7.11 -14.35 26.59
C GLU A 66 -6.45 -15.74 26.63
N GLU A 67 -5.89 -16.22 25.51
CA GLU A 67 -5.34 -17.57 25.40
C GLU A 67 -3.81 -17.66 25.53
N ASN A 68 -3.04 -16.63 25.14
CA ASN A 68 -1.57 -16.67 25.23
C ASN A 68 -0.87 -15.30 25.01
N THR A 69 -0.49 -14.59 26.08
CA THR A 69 0.17 -13.27 25.99
C THR A 69 1.49 -13.28 25.20
N GLU A 70 2.22 -14.40 25.20
CA GLU A 70 3.50 -14.50 24.50
C GLU A 70 3.34 -14.56 22.98
N THR A 71 2.30 -15.25 22.48
CA THR A 71 2.02 -15.32 21.03
C THR A 71 1.58 -13.96 20.50
N VAL A 72 0.73 -13.25 21.25
CA VAL A 72 0.30 -11.89 20.92
C VAL A 72 1.49 -10.93 20.87
N PHE A 73 2.40 -11.00 21.84
CA PHE A 73 3.60 -10.18 21.84
C PHE A 73 4.50 -10.47 20.64
N LYS A 74 4.74 -11.75 20.32
CA LYS A 74 5.55 -12.14 19.14
C LYS A 74 4.91 -11.66 17.84
N ALA A 75 3.61 -11.86 17.68
CA ALA A 75 2.88 -11.44 16.48
C ALA A 75 2.90 -9.92 16.29
N THR A 76 2.51 -9.16 17.32
CA THR A 76 2.47 -7.69 17.27
C THR A 76 3.86 -7.09 17.03
N LYS A 77 4.91 -7.66 17.63
CA LYS A 77 6.30 -7.27 17.36
C LYS A 77 6.65 -7.50 15.89
N ARG A 78 6.38 -8.69 15.34
CA ARG A 78 6.70 -9.02 13.94
C ARG A 78 5.97 -8.15 12.94
N VAL A 79 4.69 -7.83 13.20
CA VAL A 79 3.90 -6.88 12.38
C VAL A 79 4.50 -5.48 12.42
N THR A 80 4.93 -5.02 13.59
CA THR A 80 5.57 -3.69 13.75
C THR A 80 6.91 -3.60 13.01
N GLU A 81 7.71 -4.66 13.06
CA GLU A 81 8.95 -4.77 12.29
C GLU A 81 8.67 -4.74 10.77
N ALA A 82 7.71 -5.54 10.30
CA ALA A 82 7.31 -5.55 8.88
C ALA A 82 6.78 -4.17 8.41
N SER A 83 6.04 -3.45 9.25
CA SER A 83 5.61 -2.07 8.96
C SER A 83 6.79 -1.11 8.77
N SER A 84 7.90 -1.35 9.47
CA SER A 84 9.12 -0.54 9.37
C SER A 84 9.91 -0.90 8.11
N GLU A 85 9.95 -2.19 7.76
CA GLU A 85 10.58 -2.71 6.55
C GLU A 85 9.86 -2.28 5.27
N LEU A 86 8.52 -2.13 5.31
CA LEU A 86 7.71 -1.71 4.16
C LEU A 86 8.20 -0.39 3.53
N ILE A 87 8.73 0.53 4.33
CA ILE A 87 9.29 1.81 3.85
C ILE A 87 10.51 1.59 2.94
N ARG A 88 11.23 0.49 3.13
CA ARG A 88 12.51 0.20 2.47
C ARG A 88 12.42 -0.96 1.47
N ASN A 89 11.38 -1.78 1.53
CA ASN A 89 11.28 -3.02 0.77
C ASN A 89 10.53 -2.79 -0.57
N PRO A 90 11.19 -2.96 -1.73
CA PRO A 90 10.55 -2.78 -3.02
C PRO A 90 9.62 -3.95 -3.42
N ASN A 91 9.66 -5.08 -2.73
CA ASN A 91 8.84 -6.25 -3.03
C ASN A 91 7.86 -6.55 -1.88
N GLU A 92 6.78 -5.79 -1.86
CA GLU A 92 5.68 -5.91 -0.89
C GLU A 92 5.11 -7.34 -0.84
N THR A 93 4.98 -8.02 -1.98
CA THR A 93 4.40 -9.36 -2.05
C THR A 93 5.24 -10.38 -1.30
N LEU A 94 6.55 -10.44 -1.56
CA LEU A 94 7.45 -11.36 -0.84
C LEU A 94 7.51 -11.02 0.65
N MET A 95 7.52 -9.74 1.00
CA MET A 95 7.49 -9.29 2.40
C MET A 95 6.24 -9.80 3.13
N LEU A 96 5.06 -9.64 2.51
CA LEU A 96 3.80 -10.10 3.09
C LEU A 96 3.75 -11.62 3.21
N GLN A 97 4.24 -12.35 2.21
CA GLN A 97 4.33 -13.80 2.27
C GLN A 97 5.23 -14.27 3.42
N ALA A 98 6.42 -13.66 3.58
CA ALA A 98 7.31 -13.97 4.69
C ALA A 98 6.68 -13.65 6.04
N LEU A 99 6.02 -12.48 6.18
CA LEU A 99 5.30 -12.11 7.39
C LEU A 99 4.23 -13.15 7.75
N LEU A 100 3.39 -13.55 6.80
CA LEU A 100 2.30 -14.50 7.06
C LEU A 100 2.81 -15.89 7.45
N LEU A 101 3.99 -16.31 6.96
CA LEU A 101 4.64 -17.56 7.36
C LEU A 101 5.27 -17.48 8.75
N ASP A 102 5.77 -16.31 9.14
CA ASP A 102 6.40 -16.07 10.45
C ASP A 102 5.38 -15.87 11.58
N LEU A 103 4.15 -15.48 11.24
CA LEU A 103 3.11 -15.17 12.21
C LEU A 103 2.56 -16.45 12.88
N PRO A 104 2.37 -16.45 14.21
CA PRO A 104 1.83 -17.61 14.91
C PRO A 104 0.36 -17.82 14.50
N ALA A 105 -0.05 -19.08 14.36
CA ALA A 105 -1.44 -19.43 14.09
C ALA A 105 -2.34 -18.92 15.23
N LEU A 106 -3.43 -18.26 14.86
CA LEU A 106 -4.56 -18.01 15.75
C LEU A 106 -5.33 -19.34 15.82
N GLY A 107 -5.42 -19.91 17.03
CA GLY A 107 -6.10 -21.18 17.31
C GLY A 107 -7.60 -21.09 17.14
#